data_AF-A0A382GTW7-F1
#
_entry.id   AF-A0A382GTW7-F1
#
_cell.length_a   1.000
_cell.length_b   1.000
_cell.length_c   1.000
_cell.angle_alpha   90.00
_cell.angle_beta   90.00
_cell.angle_gamma   90.00
#
_symmetry.space_group_name_H-M   'P 1'
#
loop_
_entity.id
_entity.type
_entity.pdbx_description
1 polymer ?
#
loop_
_entity_poly.entity_id
_entity_poly.type
_entity_poly.pdbx_seq_one_letter_code
_entity_poly.pdbx_strand_id
1 'polypeptide(L)'
;MTKIALPERMGANFGSVCTMLTNNLAARTRNGTDIFMKKDQQGYTLIELMIVVAIVGILSVIALPAYQTYTIRAQVAEGLTVSAPLKNSVATYAISRGTFPADNTNAGLLSANNYTGKFVDSISVSGDTIAIIYGNDANAKINGHVLNLIAVQNDGAIPWNCASGEGIDSNSLPSSCR
;
A
#
# COMPACT_ATOMS: atom_id res chain seq x y z
N MET A 1 -15.54 18.44 -19.67
CA MET A 1 -15.39 17.37 -18.65
C MET A 1 -14.28 17.80 -17.69
N THR A 2 -14.66 18.64 -16.72
CA THR A 2 -14.71 18.33 -15.28
C THR A 2 -13.35 18.45 -14.59
N LYS A 3 -13.02 19.68 -14.17
CA LYS A 3 -12.06 19.97 -13.09
C LYS A 3 -12.70 19.52 -11.78
N ILE A 4 -12.09 18.56 -11.10
CA ILE A 4 -12.44 18.16 -9.74
C ILE A 4 -11.65 19.04 -8.78
N ALA A 5 -12.36 19.81 -7.97
CA ALA A 5 -11.82 20.59 -6.86
C ALA A 5 -11.54 19.66 -5.66
N LEU A 6 -10.39 19.87 -5.01
CA LEU A 6 -10.04 19.24 -3.73
C LEU A 6 -10.73 19.98 -2.57
N PRO A 7 -11.21 19.29 -1.52
CA PRO A 7 -11.74 19.92 -0.33
C PRO A 7 -10.65 20.33 0.67
N GLU A 8 -10.78 21.53 1.21
CA GLU A 8 -10.05 22.04 2.37
C GLU A 8 -10.70 21.61 3.71
N ARG A 9 -9.85 21.63 4.77
CA ARG A 9 -10.13 21.76 6.21
C ARG A 9 -10.37 20.50 7.05
N MET A 10 -9.25 20.08 7.67
CA MET A 10 -9.16 19.37 8.95
C MET A 10 -9.39 20.37 10.11
N GLY A 11 -10.26 20.02 11.05
CA GLY A 11 -10.57 20.80 12.25
C GLY A 11 -9.67 20.47 13.43
N ALA A 12 -9.41 21.48 14.28
CA ALA A 12 -8.83 21.33 15.61
C ALA A 12 -9.54 22.27 16.61
N ASN A 13 -10.14 21.64 17.63
CA ASN A 13 -10.42 22.07 19.01
C ASN A 13 -10.34 23.56 19.41
N PHE A 14 -11.48 24.14 19.79
CA PHE A 14 -11.57 25.27 20.75
C PHE A 14 -12.92 25.26 21.51
N GLY A 15 -13.27 24.11 22.11
CA GLY A 15 -14.44 23.96 22.99
C GLY A 15 -14.09 24.18 24.47
N SER A 16 -13.60 25.37 24.81
CA SER A 16 -13.60 25.88 26.18
C SER A 16 -14.58 27.07 26.23
N VAL A 17 -15.09 27.43 27.40
CA VAL A 17 -16.04 28.54 27.65
C VAL A 17 -17.54 28.20 27.56
N CYS A 18 -17.98 27.07 28.14
CA CYS A 18 -19.40 26.95 28.51
C CYS A 18 -19.59 26.12 29.78
N THR A 19 -18.83 26.41 30.83
CA THR A 19 -19.05 25.79 32.14
C THR A 19 -18.61 26.73 33.26
N MET A 20 -19.31 27.86 33.43
CA MET A 20 -19.43 28.60 34.69
C MET A 20 -20.43 29.73 34.45
N LEU A 21 -21.65 29.61 34.99
CA LEU A 21 -22.49 30.68 35.55
C LEU A 21 -23.83 30.08 36.02
N THR A 22 -23.82 29.78 37.32
CA THR A 22 -24.90 29.79 38.32
C THR A 22 -26.34 30.18 37.93
N ASN A 23 -27.25 29.30 38.35
CA ASN A 23 -28.38 29.50 39.28
C ASN A 23 -29.68 30.22 38.87
N ASN A 24 -30.76 29.49 39.21
CA ASN A 24 -32.05 29.94 39.75
C ASN A 24 -32.86 30.95 38.95
N LEU A 25 -33.81 30.47 38.15
CA LEU A 25 -35.15 31.06 38.08
C LEU A 25 -36.21 30.00 37.72
N ALA A 26 -37.27 29.99 38.52
CA ALA A 26 -38.63 29.57 38.20
C ALA A 26 -38.94 28.07 38.00
N ALA A 27 -39.45 27.48 39.09
CA ALA A 27 -40.54 26.52 38.99
C ALA A 27 -41.66 27.08 38.08
N ARG A 28 -42.04 26.33 37.05
CA ARG A 28 -43.34 26.47 36.38
C ARG A 28 -43.79 25.12 35.84
N THR A 29 -44.65 24.45 36.60
CA THR A 29 -45.52 23.38 36.11
C THR A 29 -46.36 23.91 34.93
N ARG A 30 -46.23 23.26 33.77
CA ARG A 30 -47.30 23.21 32.78
C ARG A 30 -47.46 21.78 32.32
N ASN A 31 -48.60 21.20 32.68
CA ASN A 31 -49.24 20.10 31.98
C ASN A 31 -49.16 20.36 30.46
N GLY A 32 -48.47 19.48 29.77
CA GLY A 32 -48.45 19.38 28.33
C GLY A 32 -48.10 17.94 28.05
N THR A 33 -49.10 17.17 27.63
CA THR A 33 -48.92 15.83 27.08
C THR A 33 -47.91 15.92 25.93
N ASP A 34 -46.65 15.63 26.21
CA ASP A 34 -45.67 15.30 25.19
C ASP A 34 -46.17 13.98 24.57
N ILE A 35 -46.90 14.13 23.49
CA ILE A 35 -47.23 13.06 22.56
C ILE A 35 -45.88 12.57 22.05
N PHE A 36 -45.27 11.63 22.77
CA PHE A 36 -44.13 10.85 22.30
C PHE A 36 -44.59 10.16 21.03
N MET A 37 -44.35 10.82 19.90
CA MET A 37 -44.55 10.28 18.57
C MET A 37 -43.65 9.06 18.49
N LYS A 38 -44.23 7.89 18.77
CA LYS A 38 -43.54 6.60 18.71
C LYS A 38 -43.17 6.43 17.23
N LYS A 39 -41.95 6.81 16.88
CA LYS A 39 -41.38 6.45 15.58
C LYS A 39 -41.44 4.93 15.54
N ASP A 40 -42.35 4.38 14.74
CA ASP A 40 -42.37 2.96 14.44
C ASP A 40 -40.97 2.60 13.96
N GLN A 41 -40.26 1.85 14.79
CA GLN A 41 -38.99 1.25 14.43
C GLN A 41 -39.34 0.17 13.41
N GLN A 42 -39.35 0.53 12.13
CA GLN A 42 -39.40 -0.41 11.03
C GLN A 42 -38.11 -1.24 11.08
N GLY A 43 -38.17 -2.35 11.82
CA GLY A 43 -37.06 -3.29 11.91
C GLY A 43 -36.89 -4.03 10.61
N TYR A 44 -35.64 -4.17 10.15
CA TYR A 44 -35.28 -5.11 9.09
C TYR A 44 -35.71 -6.52 9.52
N THR A 45 -36.38 -7.23 8.61
CA THR A 45 -36.81 -8.60 8.91
C THR A 45 -35.59 -9.52 8.93
N LEU A 46 -35.60 -10.55 9.79
CA LEU A 46 -34.50 -11.51 9.88
C LEU A 46 -34.27 -12.23 8.54
N ILE A 47 -35.33 -12.43 7.76
CA ILE A 47 -35.27 -13.03 6.42
C ILE A 47 -34.58 -12.11 5.40
N GLU A 48 -34.80 -10.80 5.47
CA GLU A 48 -34.15 -9.83 4.58
C GLU A 48 -32.65 -9.79 4.84
N LEU A 49 -32.24 -9.84 6.11
CA LEU A 49 -30.84 -9.89 6.47
C LEU A 49 -30.16 -11.20 6.05
N MET A 50 -30.86 -12.34 6.13
CA MET A 50 -30.33 -13.63 5.67
C MET A 50 -30.06 -13.67 4.16
N ILE A 51 -30.95 -13.08 3.34
CA ILE A 51 -30.76 -13.02 1.89
C ILE A 51 -29.56 -12.14 1.55
N VAL A 52 -29.39 -11.01 2.24
CA VAL A 52 -28.23 -10.12 2.03
C VAL A 52 -26.92 -10.84 2.34
N VAL A 53 -26.84 -11.56 3.47
CA VAL A 53 -25.64 -12.31 3.83
C VAL A 53 -25.34 -13.42 2.83
N ALA A 54 -26.37 -14.09 2.30
CA ALA A 54 -26.19 -15.12 1.27
C ALA A 54 -25.58 -14.56 -0.02
N ILE A 55 -26.07 -13.40 -0.49
CA ILE A 55 -25.55 -12.76 -1.72
C ILE A 55 -24.11 -12.25 -1.51
N VAL A 56 -23.83 -11.60 -0.37
CA VAL A 56 -22.47 -11.11 -0.04
C VAL A 56 -21.49 -12.29 0.07
N GLY A 57 -21.93 -13.42 0.63
CA GLY A 57 -21.14 -14.65 0.69
C GLY A 57 -20.67 -15.12 -0.69
N ILE A 58 -21.58 -15.23 -1.66
CA ILE A 58 -21.26 -15.67 -3.03
C ILE A 58 -20.28 -14.70 -3.71
N LEU A 59 -20.52 -13.39 -3.60
CA LEU A 59 -19.66 -12.38 -4.23
C LEU A 59 -18.24 -12.38 -3.63
N SER A 60 -18.12 -12.61 -2.31
CA SER A 60 -16.82 -12.59 -1.63
C SER A 60 -15.86 -13.68 -2.12
N VAL A 61 -16.36 -14.88 -2.40
CA VAL A 61 -15.55 -16.02 -2.85
C VAL A 61 -14.88 -15.74 -4.19
N ILE A 62 -15.56 -15.04 -5.10
CA ILE A 62 -15.02 -14.69 -6.42
C ILE A 62 -14.01 -13.54 -6.31
N ALA A 63 -14.24 -12.58 -5.41
CA ALA A 63 -13.43 -11.37 -5.31
C ALA A 63 -12.09 -11.56 -4.58
N LEU A 64 -12.06 -12.39 -3.53
CA LEU A 64 -10.87 -12.58 -2.69
C LEU A 64 -9.58 -13.02 -3.42
N PRO A 65 -9.59 -14.00 -4.34
CA PRO A 65 -8.35 -14.45 -4.99
C PRO A 65 -7.71 -13.36 -5.87
N ALA A 66 -8.53 -12.57 -6.56
CA ALA A 66 -8.06 -11.44 -7.36
C ALA A 66 -7.50 -10.32 -6.47
N TYR A 67 -8.18 -10.02 -5.35
CA TYR A 67 -7.73 -8.99 -4.42
C TYR A 67 -6.37 -9.30 -3.80
N GLN A 68 -6.11 -10.54 -3.41
CA GLN A 68 -4.80 -10.96 -2.89
C GLN A 68 -3.68 -10.74 -3.91
N THR A 69 -3.91 -11.11 -5.17
CA THR A 69 -2.90 -10.94 -6.22
C THR A 69 -2.63 -9.46 -6.51
N TYR A 70 -3.67 -8.62 -6.44
CA TYR A 70 -3.54 -7.17 -6.60
C TYR A 70 -2.72 -6.53 -5.47
N THR A 71 -2.98 -6.89 -4.21
CA THR A 71 -2.22 -6.35 -3.08
C THR A 71 -0.78 -6.81 -3.11
N ILE A 72 -0.52 -8.08 -3.43
CA ILE A 72 0.85 -8.59 -3.60
C ILE A 72 1.58 -7.84 -4.72
N ARG A 73 0.92 -7.58 -5.85
CA ARG A 73 1.52 -6.78 -6.94
C ARG A 73 1.91 -5.38 -6.49
N ALA A 74 1.09 -4.73 -5.66
CA ALA A 74 1.42 -3.44 -5.10
C ALA A 74 2.64 -3.52 -4.17
N GLN A 75 2.76 -4.58 -3.36
CA GLN A 75 3.93 -4.83 -2.51
C GLN A 75 5.20 -5.03 -3.36
N VAL A 76 5.11 -5.81 -4.44
CA VAL A 76 6.22 -6.03 -5.37
C VAL A 76 6.64 -4.71 -6.04
N ALA A 77 5.67 -3.90 -6.46
CA ALA A 77 5.92 -2.59 -7.08
C ALA A 77 6.64 -1.60 -6.13
N GLU A 78 6.40 -1.67 -4.82
CA GLU A 78 7.17 -0.87 -3.85
C GLU A 78 8.68 -1.14 -3.98
N GLY A 79 9.08 -2.41 -4.08
CA GLY A 79 10.48 -2.79 -4.28
C GLY A 79 11.12 -2.16 -5.53
N LEU A 80 10.36 -2.03 -6.62
CA LEU A 80 10.82 -1.33 -7.82
C LEU A 80 11.04 0.16 -7.59
N THR A 81 10.22 0.79 -6.74
CA THR A 81 10.40 2.20 -6.40
C THR A 81 11.59 2.43 -5.46
N VAL A 82 11.82 1.53 -4.50
CA VAL A 82 12.96 1.61 -3.57
C VAL A 82 14.29 1.35 -4.29
N SER A 83 14.30 0.44 -5.27
CA SER A 83 15.49 0.12 -6.08
C SER A 83 15.80 1.13 -7.19
N ALA A 84 14.88 2.03 -7.54
CA ALA A 84 15.06 2.99 -8.63
C ALA A 84 16.37 3.82 -8.55
N PRO A 85 16.78 4.41 -7.41
CA PRO A 85 18.05 5.12 -7.33
C PRO A 85 19.28 4.21 -7.46
N LEU A 86 19.18 2.93 -7.06
CA LEU A 86 20.28 1.97 -7.16
C LEU A 86 20.55 1.62 -8.63
N LYS A 87 19.50 1.50 -9.45
CA LYS A 87 19.62 1.30 -10.90
C LYS A 87 20.47 2.39 -11.54
N ASN A 88 20.28 3.65 -11.15
CA ASN A 88 21.04 4.77 -11.69
C ASN A 88 22.52 4.72 -11.28
N SER A 89 22.81 4.36 -10.03
CA SER A 89 24.18 4.19 -9.54
C SER A 89 24.91 3.05 -10.28
N VAL A 90 24.27 1.89 -10.40
CA VAL A 90 24.82 0.74 -11.16
C VAL A 90 25.03 1.09 -12.63
N ALA A 91 24.07 1.77 -13.25
CA ALA A 91 24.18 2.20 -14.63
C ALA A 91 25.33 3.20 -14.84
N THR A 92 25.47 4.18 -13.95
CA THR A 92 26.57 5.17 -14.01
C THR A 92 27.93 4.51 -13.83
N TYR A 93 28.03 3.53 -12.93
CA TYR A 93 29.25 2.74 -12.75
C TYR A 93 29.61 1.99 -14.03
N ALA A 94 28.65 1.29 -14.62
CA ALA A 94 28.85 0.51 -15.84
C ALA A 94 29.22 1.38 -17.05
N ILE A 95 28.62 2.56 -17.20
CA ILE A 95 28.97 3.52 -18.28
C ILE A 95 30.38 4.08 -18.07
N SER A 96 30.76 4.42 -16.84
CA SER A 96 32.06 5.03 -16.56
C SER A 96 33.24 4.05 -16.60
N ARG A 97 33.03 2.79 -16.25
CA ARG A 97 34.10 1.77 -16.16
C ARG A 97 34.01 0.66 -17.20
N GLY A 98 32.96 0.63 -18.01
CA GLY A 98 32.70 -0.43 -19.00
C GLY A 98 32.36 -1.79 -18.40
N THR A 99 32.26 -1.92 -17.08
CA THR A 99 32.00 -3.17 -16.35
C THR A 99 30.99 -2.92 -15.22
N PHE A 100 30.18 -3.92 -14.89
CA PHE A 100 29.23 -3.82 -13.78
C PHE A 100 29.93 -3.92 -12.41
N PRO A 101 29.41 -3.25 -11.37
CA PRO A 101 30.00 -3.28 -10.03
C PRO A 101 29.85 -4.68 -9.39
N ALA A 102 30.90 -5.18 -8.74
CA ALA A 102 30.85 -6.50 -8.12
C ALA A 102 29.88 -6.56 -6.92
N ASP A 103 29.75 -5.46 -6.18
CA ASP A 103 28.87 -5.34 -5.02
C ASP A 103 28.32 -3.90 -4.82
N ASN A 104 27.49 -3.70 -3.79
CA ASN A 104 26.97 -2.39 -3.40
C ASN A 104 28.09 -1.35 -3.16
N THR A 105 29.16 -1.75 -2.48
CA THR A 105 30.24 -0.82 -2.11
C THR A 105 30.99 -0.33 -3.34
N ASN A 106 31.25 -1.20 -4.31
CA ASN A 106 31.81 -0.82 -5.60
C ASN A 106 30.90 0.12 -6.39
N ALA A 107 29.58 -0.07 -6.29
CA ALA A 107 28.60 0.84 -6.88
C ALA A 107 28.50 2.21 -6.17
N GLY A 108 29.20 2.41 -5.04
CA GLY A 108 29.08 3.61 -4.21
C GLY A 108 27.78 3.65 -3.39
N LEU A 109 27.20 2.48 -3.14
CA LEU A 109 25.98 2.28 -2.37
C LEU A 109 26.30 1.84 -0.94
N LEU A 110 25.34 2.01 -0.04
CA LEU A 110 25.40 1.49 1.33
C LEU A 110 25.25 -0.03 1.34
N SER A 111 25.49 -0.66 2.50
CA SER A 111 25.24 -2.10 2.65
C SER A 111 23.76 -2.44 2.40
N ALA A 112 23.49 -3.65 1.92
CA ALA A 112 22.17 -4.07 1.42
C ALA A 112 21.02 -3.83 2.42
N ASN A 113 21.31 -3.96 3.71
CA ASN A 113 20.35 -3.81 4.81
C ASN A 113 19.96 -2.35 5.10
N ASN A 114 20.57 -1.37 4.43
CA ASN A 114 20.14 0.04 4.53
C ASN A 114 19.02 0.36 3.54
N TYR A 115 18.79 -0.51 2.56
CA TYR A 115 17.74 -0.33 1.56
C TYR A 115 16.51 -1.13 1.96
N THR A 116 15.75 -0.59 2.89
CA THR A 116 14.55 -1.22 3.44
C THR A 116 13.30 -0.42 3.12
N GLY A 117 12.16 -1.10 3.12
CA GLY A 117 10.83 -0.54 2.92
C GLY A 117 9.81 -1.24 3.80
N LYS A 118 8.53 -0.95 3.59
CA LYS A 118 7.47 -1.63 4.34
C LYS A 118 7.42 -3.13 4.00
N PHE A 119 7.67 -3.47 2.74
CA PHE A 119 7.68 -4.86 2.25
C PHE A 119 9.06 -5.33 1.76
N VAL A 120 10.06 -4.45 1.76
CA VAL A 120 11.42 -4.74 1.30
C VAL A 120 12.32 -4.90 2.52
N ASP A 121 12.95 -6.06 2.64
CA ASP A 121 13.89 -6.36 3.72
C ASP A 121 15.29 -5.84 3.42
N SER A 122 15.78 -6.07 2.21
CA SER A 122 17.10 -5.59 1.78
C SER A 122 17.23 -5.57 0.26
N ILE A 123 18.20 -4.80 -0.25
CA ILE A 123 18.53 -4.77 -1.67
C ILE A 123 20.04 -4.91 -1.87
N SER A 124 20.44 -5.98 -2.57
CA SER A 124 21.83 -6.24 -2.92
C SER A 124 22.09 -6.08 -4.41
N VAL A 125 23.30 -5.67 -4.74
CA VAL A 125 23.84 -5.57 -6.08
C VAL A 125 24.95 -6.61 -6.19
N SER A 126 24.92 -7.37 -7.27
CA SER A 126 25.94 -8.36 -7.60
C SER A 126 26.13 -8.36 -9.12
N GLY A 127 27.14 -7.65 -9.60
CA GLY A 127 27.38 -7.51 -11.03
C GLY A 127 26.26 -6.72 -11.71
N ASP A 128 25.69 -7.32 -12.75
CA ASP A 128 24.59 -6.77 -13.55
C ASP A 128 23.22 -6.89 -12.85
N THR A 129 23.14 -7.60 -11.73
CA THR A 129 21.88 -7.95 -11.09
C THR A 129 21.69 -7.18 -9.79
N ILE A 130 20.52 -6.57 -9.64
CA ILE A 130 20.00 -6.02 -8.38
C ILE A 130 18.95 -6.98 -7.86
N ALA A 131 19.20 -7.59 -6.70
CA ALA A 131 18.29 -8.48 -6.02
C ALA A 131 17.53 -7.72 -4.92
N ILE A 132 16.21 -7.67 -5.06
CA ILE A 132 15.30 -7.07 -4.09
C ILE A 132 14.70 -8.21 -3.27
N ILE A 133 15.03 -8.26 -1.99
CA ILE A 133 14.54 -9.29 -1.07
C ILE A 133 13.30 -8.73 -0.37
N TYR A 134 12.16 -9.41 -0.53
CA TYR A 134 10.94 -9.02 0.17
C TYR A 134 10.89 -9.65 1.56
N GLY A 135 10.41 -8.88 2.52
CA GLY A 135 10.26 -9.29 3.91
C GLY A 135 9.47 -8.26 4.71
N ASN A 136 9.76 -8.14 6.01
CA ASN A 136 8.98 -7.30 6.93
C ASN A 136 7.48 -7.69 6.93
N ASP A 137 6.60 -6.76 6.57
CA ASP A 137 5.14 -6.94 6.51
C ASP A 137 4.67 -7.51 5.15
N ALA A 138 5.58 -8.05 4.33
CA ALA A 138 5.25 -8.63 3.04
C ALA A 138 4.28 -9.80 3.19
N ASN A 139 3.41 -9.97 2.19
CA ASN A 139 2.48 -11.11 2.17
C ASN A 139 3.27 -12.43 2.21
N ALA A 140 2.75 -13.43 2.93
CA ALA A 140 3.40 -14.73 3.07
C ALA A 140 3.77 -15.42 1.74
N LYS A 141 3.09 -15.09 0.63
CA LYS A 141 3.41 -15.59 -0.71
C LYS A 141 4.66 -14.97 -1.35
N ILE A 142 5.15 -13.85 -0.84
CA ILE A 142 6.36 -13.16 -1.35
C ILE A 142 7.42 -12.94 -0.26
N ASN A 143 7.10 -13.17 1.01
CA ASN A 143 8.04 -13.01 2.11
C ASN A 143 9.21 -14.01 1.99
N GLY A 144 10.44 -13.51 2.01
CA GLY A 144 11.67 -14.28 1.78
C GLY A 144 11.98 -14.53 0.30
N HIS A 145 11.13 -14.10 -0.62
CA HIS A 145 11.35 -14.24 -2.05
C HIS A 145 12.02 -13.01 -2.65
N VAL A 146 12.62 -13.19 -3.83
CA VAL A 146 13.48 -12.18 -4.47
C VAL A 146 12.94 -11.77 -5.83
N LEU A 147 13.01 -10.48 -6.13
CA LEU A 147 12.83 -9.94 -7.48
C LEU A 147 14.18 -9.44 -8.01
N ASN A 148 14.55 -9.92 -9.20
CA ASN A 148 15.82 -9.58 -9.82
C ASN A 148 15.61 -8.53 -10.92
N LEU A 149 16.42 -7.48 -10.88
CA LEU A 149 16.56 -6.51 -11.95
C LEU A 149 17.92 -6.71 -12.60
N ILE A 150 17.92 -7.12 -13.86
CA ILE A 150 19.11 -7.47 -14.62
C ILE A 150 19.38 -6.34 -15.62
N ALA A 151 20.53 -5.70 -15.47
CA ALA A 151 21.03 -4.71 -16.40
C ALA A 151 21.55 -5.37 -17.66
N VAL A 152 21.16 -4.88 -18.84
CA VAL A 152 21.71 -5.34 -20.12
C VAL A 152 22.53 -4.22 -20.71
N GLN A 153 23.81 -4.48 -20.96
CA GLN A 153 24.69 -3.49 -21.58
C GLN A 153 24.33 -3.34 -23.07
N ASN A 154 23.89 -2.14 -23.45
CA ASN A 154 23.70 -1.75 -24.84
C ASN A 154 24.54 -0.49 -25.11
N ASP A 155 24.96 -0.29 -26.35
CA ASP A 155 25.78 0.85 -26.74
C ASP A 155 25.09 2.18 -26.40
N GLY A 156 25.50 2.80 -25.29
CA GLY A 156 24.99 4.09 -24.81
C GLY A 156 23.75 4.04 -23.90
N ALA A 157 23.18 2.85 -23.63
CA ALA A 157 22.03 2.71 -22.73
C ALA A 157 22.10 1.42 -21.91
N ILE A 158 21.55 1.45 -20.71
CA ILE A 158 21.44 0.26 -19.85
C ILE A 158 19.96 -0.01 -19.59
N PRO A 159 19.27 -0.72 -20.51
CA PRO A 159 17.94 -1.24 -20.24
C PRO A 159 17.98 -2.25 -19.10
N TRP A 160 16.84 -2.36 -18.42
CA TRP A 160 16.67 -3.21 -17.24
C TRP A 160 15.58 -4.22 -17.52
N ASN A 161 15.95 -5.49 -17.49
CA ASN A 161 15.01 -6.60 -17.51
C ASN A 161 14.63 -6.94 -16.07
N CYS A 162 13.36 -7.16 -15.83
CA CYS A 162 12.87 -7.56 -14.52
C CYS A 162 12.44 -9.03 -14.60
N ALA A 163 12.98 -9.86 -13.72
CA ALA A 163 12.68 -11.28 -13.63
C ALA A 163 12.27 -11.63 -12.20
N SER A 164 11.20 -12.40 -12.04
CA SER A 164 10.93 -13.06 -10.75
C SER A 164 12.09 -13.99 -10.42
N GLY A 165 12.68 -13.83 -9.24
CA GLY A 165 13.48 -14.89 -8.64
C GLY A 165 12.60 -16.07 -8.25
N GLU A 166 13.16 -17.02 -7.51
CA GLU A 166 12.42 -18.19 -7.06
C GLU A 166 11.29 -17.82 -6.09
N GLY A 167 10.06 -18.23 -6.43
CA GLY A 167 8.90 -18.26 -5.53
C GLY A 167 7.90 -17.11 -5.61
N ILE A 168 8.07 -16.12 -6.50
CA ILE A 168 7.02 -15.14 -6.81
C ILE A 168 6.21 -15.61 -8.03
N ASP A 169 4.89 -15.72 -7.89
CA ASP A 169 4.01 -16.05 -9.02
C ASP A 169 4.00 -14.94 -10.07
N SER A 170 4.04 -15.31 -11.36
CA SER A 170 4.07 -14.34 -12.46
C SER A 170 2.81 -13.47 -12.53
N ASN A 171 1.67 -13.93 -11.97
CA ASN A 171 0.45 -13.12 -11.91
C ASN A 171 0.56 -12.01 -10.86
N SER A 172 1.36 -12.20 -9.84
CA SER A 172 1.64 -11.21 -8.80
C SER A 172 2.64 -10.15 -9.22
N LEU A 173 3.32 -10.30 -10.37
CA LEU A 173 4.26 -9.29 -10.87
C LEU A 173 3.53 -8.08 -11.50
N PRO A 174 4.09 -6.87 -11.35
CA PRO A 174 3.68 -5.69 -12.12
C PRO A 174 3.87 -5.90 -13.63
N SER A 175 3.15 -5.13 -14.45
CA SER A 175 3.26 -5.21 -15.91
C SER A 175 4.65 -4.86 -16.45
N SER A 176 5.46 -4.10 -15.70
CA SER A 176 6.85 -3.80 -16.04
C SER A 176 7.81 -4.98 -15.82
N CYS A 177 7.33 -6.05 -15.20
CA CYS A 177 8.10 -7.24 -14.81
C CYS A 177 7.50 -8.52 -15.39
N ARG A 178 6.76 -8.40 -16.49
CA ARG A 178 6.17 -9.51 -17.24
C ARG A 178 6.59 -9.47 -18.69
#